data_AF-K2BW43-F1
#
_entry.id   AF-K2BW43-F1
#
_cell.length_a   1.000
_cell.length_b   1.000
_cell.length_c   1.000
_cell.angle_alpha   90.00
_cell.angle_beta   90.00
_cell.angle_gamma   90.00
#
_symmetry.space_group_name_H-M   'P 1'
#
loop_
_entity.id
_entity.type
_entity.pdbx_description
1 polymer ?
#
loop_
_entity_poly.entity_id
_entity_poly.type
_entity_poly.pdbx_seq_one_letter_code
_entity_poly.pdbx_strand_id
1 'polypeptide(L)'
;MLLKQGWIVLFALLAVMPVVYAADNVTKTYKLEDLKNVVSNNSNCKTLYKDLQNLSKKPIEVQFTKSDESTFIVQDKNNQLTKHNLVIVKQKADQNMINRIVMGALEVNHKKVDYVVEVAGDLNNKSHRYVYPIILAGENARCFFTALVKPDQTTIETFKKNIQAGNVTDGKDLYTN
;
A
#
# COMPACT_ATOMS: atom_id res chain seq x y z
N MET A 1 9.14 16.66 72.41
CA MET A 1 9.59 17.99 71.95
C MET A 1 10.83 17.77 71.11
N LEU A 2 10.92 18.44 69.94
CA LEU A 2 12.00 18.46 68.94
C LEU A 2 11.91 17.49 67.73
N LEU A 3 11.51 18.12 66.62
CA LEU A 3 12.01 18.04 65.22
C LEU A 3 11.74 16.78 64.41
N LYS A 4 10.75 16.83 63.51
CA LYS A 4 10.91 17.21 62.08
C LYS A 4 11.96 16.37 61.37
N GLN A 5 11.53 15.42 60.53
CA GLN A 5 12.06 15.23 59.18
C GLN A 5 10.97 14.60 58.31
N GLY A 6 10.29 15.45 57.53
CA GLY A 6 9.54 15.00 56.37
C GLY A 6 10.52 14.59 55.28
N TRP A 7 10.45 13.35 54.85
CA TRP A 7 11.12 12.89 53.65
C TRP A 7 10.05 12.66 52.60
N ILE A 8 10.06 13.57 51.63
CA ILE A 8 9.33 13.52 50.38
C ILE A 8 9.76 12.21 49.70
N VAL A 9 8.89 11.21 49.69
CA VAL A 9 9.05 10.06 48.77
C VAL A 9 8.75 10.60 47.39
N LEU A 10 9.82 11.00 46.71
CA LEU A 10 9.82 11.44 45.33
C LEU A 10 9.24 10.28 44.49
N PHE A 11 8.09 10.52 43.87
CA PHE A 11 7.54 9.67 42.83
C PHE A 11 8.55 9.63 41.67
N ALA A 12 9.42 8.62 41.65
CA ALA A 12 10.07 8.20 40.43
C ALA A 12 9.01 7.50 39.59
N LEU A 13 8.16 8.30 38.93
CA LEU A 13 7.46 7.87 37.73
C LEU A 13 8.56 7.54 36.71
N LEU A 14 9.03 6.29 36.73
CA LEU A 14 9.54 5.66 35.53
C LEU A 14 8.34 5.58 34.60
N ALA A 15 8.09 6.70 33.90
CA ALA A 15 7.45 6.67 32.61
C ALA A 15 8.33 5.74 31.78
N VAL A 16 7.99 4.45 31.80
CA VAL A 16 8.26 3.54 30.70
C VAL A 16 7.46 4.17 29.57
N MET A 17 8.06 5.18 28.93
CA MET A 17 7.64 5.59 27.61
C MET A 17 7.59 4.27 26.85
N PRO A 18 6.43 3.86 26.30
CA PRO A 18 6.48 2.87 25.27
C PRO A 18 7.45 3.45 24.26
N VAL A 19 8.62 2.82 24.15
CA VAL A 19 9.45 2.94 22.97
C VAL A 19 8.51 2.42 21.88
N VAL A 20 7.75 3.34 21.30
CA VAL A 20 7.10 3.13 20.04
C VAL A 20 8.30 2.93 19.14
N TYR A 21 8.67 1.66 18.93
CA TYR A 21 9.41 1.28 17.76
C TYR A 21 8.59 1.88 16.63
N ALA A 22 9.09 2.97 16.05
CA ALA A 22 8.66 3.36 14.74
C ALA A 22 9.06 2.16 13.88
N ALA A 23 8.10 1.26 13.65
CA ALA A 23 8.23 0.25 12.62
C ALA A 23 8.75 1.01 11.40
N ASP A 24 9.87 0.58 10.83
CA ASP A 24 10.50 1.20 9.67
C ASP A 24 9.58 1.00 8.45
N ASN A 25 8.42 1.66 8.44
CA ASN A 25 7.37 1.50 7.43
C ASN A 25 7.99 1.74 6.06
N VAL A 26 8.27 0.65 5.35
CA VAL A 26 8.96 0.70 4.07
C VAL A 26 8.07 1.44 3.08
N THR A 27 8.45 2.66 2.76
CA THR A 27 7.79 3.44 1.71
C THR A 27 8.02 2.74 0.37
N LYS A 28 6.92 2.48 -0.34
CA LYS A 28 6.93 1.95 -1.70
C LYS A 28 6.47 3.02 -2.66
N THR A 29 7.14 3.12 -3.80
CA THR A 29 6.84 4.13 -4.80
C THR A 29 6.31 3.46 -6.06
N TYR A 30 5.17 3.94 -6.53
CA TYR A 30 4.53 3.45 -7.74
C TYR A 30 4.22 4.59 -8.69
N LYS A 31 4.03 4.25 -9.96
CA LYS A 31 3.46 5.14 -10.97
C LYS A 31 2.31 4.44 -11.69
N LEU A 32 1.26 5.20 -11.95
CA LEU A 32 0.16 4.76 -12.80
C LEU A 32 0.51 5.11 -14.26
N GLU A 33 0.53 4.13 -15.15
CA GLU A 33 0.82 4.29 -16.58
C GLU A 33 -0.31 3.71 -17.43
N ASP A 34 -0.38 4.10 -18.70
CA ASP A 34 -1.32 3.56 -19.69
C ASP A 34 -2.80 3.54 -19.25
N LEU A 35 -3.23 4.59 -18.54
CA LEU A 35 -4.59 4.74 -18.05
C LEU A 35 -5.60 4.86 -19.21
N LYS A 36 -6.48 3.87 -19.33
CA LYS A 36 -7.51 3.78 -20.37
C LYS A 36 -8.89 3.68 -19.75
N ASN A 37 -9.86 4.22 -20.46
CA ASN A 37 -11.27 4.13 -20.13
C ASN A 37 -11.88 2.93 -20.88
N VAL A 38 -12.57 2.04 -20.16
CA VAL A 38 -13.19 0.84 -20.72
C VAL A 38 -14.69 1.05 -20.92
N VAL A 39 -15.39 1.57 -19.91
CA VAL A 39 -16.84 1.87 -19.97
C VAL A 39 -17.10 3.23 -19.35
N SER A 40 -17.82 4.08 -20.10
CA SER A 40 -18.10 5.45 -19.71
C SER A 40 -19.39 5.95 -20.38
N ASN A 41 -20.54 5.61 -19.79
CA ASN A 41 -21.83 6.18 -20.20
C ASN A 41 -22.33 7.30 -19.26
N ASN A 42 -21.53 7.71 -18.27
CA ASN A 42 -21.92 8.70 -17.26
C ASN A 42 -20.91 9.87 -17.20
N SER A 43 -21.41 11.10 -17.07
CA SER A 43 -20.59 12.32 -16.93
C SER A 43 -19.60 12.24 -15.76
N ASN A 44 -19.99 11.57 -14.67
CA ASN A 44 -19.14 11.38 -13.50
C ASN A 44 -17.89 10.53 -13.81
N CYS A 45 -17.93 9.68 -14.85
CA CYS A 45 -16.76 8.93 -15.30
C CYS A 45 -15.70 9.84 -15.92
N LYS A 46 -16.08 10.94 -16.57
CA LYS A 46 -15.12 11.89 -17.17
C LYS A 46 -14.33 12.63 -16.09
N THR A 47 -15.00 13.05 -15.01
CA THR A 47 -14.35 13.74 -13.89
C THR A 47 -13.38 12.81 -13.16
N LEU A 48 -13.83 11.60 -12.80
CA LEU A 48 -12.94 10.62 -12.17
C LEU A 48 -11.78 10.22 -13.08
N TYR A 49 -12.00 10.06 -14.39
CA TYR A 49 -10.91 9.79 -15.33
C TYR A 49 -9.86 10.91 -15.32
N LYS A 50 -10.27 12.18 -15.30
CA LYS A 50 -9.34 13.31 -15.19
C LYS A 50 -8.58 13.32 -13.87
N ASP A 51 -9.23 12.97 -12.76
CA ASP A 51 -8.58 12.85 -11.46
C ASP A 51 -7.49 11.76 -11.50
N LEU A 52 -7.81 10.59 -12.06
CA LEU A 52 -6.86 9.48 -12.25
C LEU A 52 -5.71 9.85 -13.23
N GLN A 53 -5.99 10.63 -14.28
CA GLN A 53 -4.96 11.17 -15.19
C GLN A 53 -4.04 12.18 -14.51
N ASN A 54 -4.54 12.93 -13.52
CA ASN A 54 -3.71 13.84 -12.75
C ASN A 54 -2.83 13.08 -11.75
N LEU A 55 -3.40 12.06 -11.11
CA LEU A 55 -2.66 11.13 -10.25
C LEU A 55 -1.52 10.45 -11.02
N SER A 56 -1.74 10.01 -12.26
CA SER A 56 -0.72 9.33 -13.08
C SER A 56 0.48 10.21 -13.49
N LYS A 57 0.41 11.52 -13.27
CA LYS A 57 1.52 12.44 -13.59
C LYS A 57 2.62 12.44 -12.54
N LYS A 58 2.36 11.92 -11.35
CA LYS A 58 3.30 11.94 -10.22
C LYS A 58 3.53 10.54 -9.67
N PRO A 59 4.69 10.27 -9.04
CA PRO A 59 4.87 9.09 -8.22
C PRO A 59 3.89 9.10 -7.03
N ILE A 60 3.43 7.92 -6.66
CA ILE A 60 2.58 7.65 -5.50
C ILE A 60 3.45 6.91 -4.49
N GLU A 61 3.71 7.56 -3.35
CA GLU A 61 4.54 7.01 -2.27
C GLU A 61 3.61 6.51 -1.16
N VAL A 62 3.57 5.19 -0.95
CA VAL A 62 2.66 4.57 0.01
C VAL A 62 3.40 3.76 1.07
N GLN A 63 2.82 3.71 2.26
CA GLN A 63 3.22 2.83 3.35
C GLN A 63 2.06 1.90 3.68
N PHE A 64 2.36 0.65 4.02
CA PHE A 64 1.36 -0.35 4.36
C PHE A 64 1.48 -0.70 5.83
N THR A 65 0.34 -0.72 6.51
CA THR A 65 0.21 -1.22 7.88
C THR A 65 -0.70 -2.41 7.86
N LYS A 66 -0.25 -3.54 8.42
CA LYS A 66 -1.09 -4.73 8.55
C LYS A 66 -2.20 -4.46 9.56
N SER A 67 -3.45 -4.62 9.13
CA SER A 67 -4.64 -4.49 9.98
C SER A 67 -5.18 -5.85 10.44
N ASP A 68 -5.07 -6.86 9.60
CA ASP A 68 -5.47 -8.25 9.88
C ASP A 68 -4.65 -9.22 8.99
N GLU A 69 -4.88 -10.54 9.07
CA GLU A 69 -4.08 -11.58 8.42
C GLU A 69 -3.74 -11.26 6.94
N SER A 70 -4.75 -10.85 6.16
CA SER A 70 -4.62 -10.52 4.73
C SER A 70 -4.97 -9.08 4.39
N THR A 71 -5.23 -8.22 5.38
CA THR A 71 -5.77 -6.87 5.18
C THR A 71 -4.77 -5.81 5.62
N PHE A 72 -4.64 -4.76 4.81
CA PHE A 72 -3.68 -3.68 4.98
C PHE A 72 -4.39 -2.33 4.88
N ILE A 73 -4.03 -1.42 5.78
CA ILE A 73 -4.29 0.00 5.63
C ILE A 73 -3.11 0.58 4.86
N VAL A 74 -3.40 1.40 3.85
CA VAL A 74 -2.39 2.01 3.00
C VAL A 74 -2.44 3.52 3.18
N GLN A 75 -1.30 4.11 3.51
CA GLN A 75 -1.16 5.55 3.69
C GLN A 75 -0.36 6.13 2.53
N ASP A 76 -0.99 7.01 1.74
CA ASP A 76 -0.29 7.83 0.76
C ASP A 76 0.34 9.04 1.44
N LYS A 77 1.65 9.22 1.25
CA LYS A 77 2.44 10.28 1.87
C LYS A 77 1.97 11.68 1.50
N ASN A 78 1.36 11.82 0.32
CA ASN A 78 0.89 13.10 -0.21
C ASN A 78 -0.61 13.34 0.00
N ASN A 79 -1.32 12.41 0.67
CA ASN A 79 -2.77 12.43 0.87
C ASN A 79 -3.61 12.64 -0.42
N GLN A 80 -3.06 12.26 -1.57
CA GLN A 80 -3.79 12.22 -2.86
C GLN A 80 -4.75 11.03 -2.91
N LEU A 81 -4.40 9.96 -2.19
CA LEU A 81 -5.23 8.80 -1.94
C LEU A 81 -5.61 8.76 -0.46
N THR A 82 -6.89 8.65 -0.16
CA THR A 82 -7.37 8.55 1.22
C THR A 82 -8.25 7.32 1.40
N LYS A 83 -8.48 6.93 2.67
CA LYS A 83 -9.26 5.73 3.04
C LYS A 83 -8.84 4.47 2.27
N HIS A 84 -7.54 4.34 2.03
CA HIS A 84 -7.01 3.29 1.16
C HIS A 84 -6.80 2.00 1.97
N ASN A 85 -7.49 0.95 1.56
CA ASN A 85 -7.32 -0.40 2.07
C ASN A 85 -6.95 -1.37 0.94
N LEU A 86 -6.24 -2.42 1.30
CA LEU A 86 -5.82 -3.50 0.42
C LEU A 86 -6.06 -4.84 1.11
N VAL A 87 -6.51 -5.83 0.36
CA VAL A 87 -6.67 -7.22 0.80
C VAL A 87 -5.95 -8.13 -0.20
N ILE A 88 -5.12 -9.03 0.31
CA ILE A 88 -4.58 -10.14 -0.47
C ILE A 88 -5.68 -11.20 -0.60
N VAL A 89 -6.21 -11.39 -1.81
CA VAL A 89 -7.33 -12.31 -2.07
C VAL A 89 -6.83 -13.71 -2.41
N LYS A 90 -5.73 -13.78 -3.16
CA LYS A 90 -5.10 -15.04 -3.51
C LYS A 90 -3.61 -14.83 -3.66
N GLN A 91 -2.83 -15.78 -3.15
CA GLN A 91 -1.40 -15.77 -3.31
C GLN A 91 -0.88 -17.19 -3.53
N LYS A 92 0.05 -17.30 -4.47
CA LYS A 92 0.95 -18.43 -4.62
C LYS A 92 2.37 -17.88 -4.66
N ALA A 93 3.21 -18.33 -3.74
CA ALA A 93 4.61 -17.94 -3.70
C ALA A 93 5.49 -19.19 -3.54
N ASP A 94 6.65 -19.15 -4.17
CA ASP A 94 7.77 -20.07 -3.96
C ASP A 94 9.07 -19.25 -3.82
N GLN A 95 10.23 -19.90 -3.77
CA GLN A 95 11.52 -19.23 -3.51
C GLN A 95 11.90 -18.17 -4.55
N ASN A 96 11.39 -18.26 -5.79
CA ASN A 96 11.77 -17.37 -6.89
C ASN A 96 10.58 -16.75 -7.62
N MET A 97 9.36 -17.20 -7.31
CA MET A 97 8.17 -16.70 -7.96
C MET A 97 7.08 -16.31 -6.97
N ILE A 98 6.27 -15.35 -7.39
CA ILE A 98 5.03 -14.98 -6.75
C ILE A 98 3.99 -14.65 -7.81
N ASN A 99 2.78 -15.13 -7.59
CA ASN A 99 1.57 -14.59 -8.21
C ASN A 99 0.58 -14.26 -7.08
N ARG A 100 0.23 -12.98 -6.97
CA ARG A 100 -0.65 -12.43 -5.95
C ARG A 100 -1.75 -11.61 -6.62
N ILE A 101 -2.99 -11.90 -6.27
CA ILE A 101 -4.14 -11.08 -6.60
C ILE A 101 -4.50 -10.27 -5.36
N VAL A 102 -4.52 -8.94 -5.51
CA VAL A 102 -4.98 -8.03 -4.46
C VAL A 102 -6.23 -7.30 -4.93
N MET A 103 -7.09 -7.01 -3.97
CA MET A 103 -8.24 -6.13 -4.16
C MET A 103 -8.18 -5.00 -3.13
N GLY A 104 -8.81 -3.88 -3.40
CA GLY A 104 -8.89 -2.82 -2.41
C GLY A 104 -9.85 -1.73 -2.80
N ALA A 105 -9.95 -0.74 -1.91
CA ALA A 105 -10.68 0.49 -2.16
C ALA A 105 -9.85 1.68 -1.69
N LEU A 106 -10.10 2.83 -2.29
CA LEU A 106 -9.49 4.12 -1.94
C LEU A 106 -10.40 5.25 -2.37
N GLU A 107 -10.07 6.47 -1.95
CA GLU A 107 -10.69 7.69 -2.44
C GLU A 107 -9.68 8.56 -3.20
N VAL A 108 -10.10 9.09 -4.34
CA VAL A 108 -9.38 10.15 -5.08
C VAL A 108 -10.32 11.35 -5.20
N ASN A 109 -9.92 12.50 -4.66
CA ASN A 109 -10.76 13.71 -4.64
C ASN A 109 -12.21 13.42 -4.15
N HIS A 110 -12.32 12.72 -3.01
CA HIS A 110 -13.58 12.29 -2.37
C HIS A 110 -14.47 11.35 -3.19
N LYS A 111 -13.94 10.73 -4.26
CA LYS A 111 -14.67 9.73 -5.05
C LYS A 111 -14.11 8.35 -4.73
N LYS A 112 -14.98 7.43 -4.37
CA LYS A 112 -14.58 6.05 -4.11
C LYS A 112 -14.13 5.36 -5.40
N VAL A 113 -13.02 4.62 -5.32
CA VAL A 113 -12.50 3.75 -6.36
C VAL A 113 -12.19 2.38 -5.75
N ASP A 114 -12.84 1.35 -6.27
CA ASP A 114 -12.53 -0.05 -5.99
C ASP A 114 -11.53 -0.56 -7.05
N TYR A 115 -10.61 -1.45 -6.68
CA TYR A 115 -9.57 -1.91 -7.61
C TYR A 115 -9.18 -3.38 -7.44
N VAL A 116 -8.61 -3.95 -8.50
CA VAL A 116 -7.99 -5.28 -8.53
C VAL A 116 -6.63 -5.18 -9.24
N VAL A 117 -5.58 -5.77 -8.67
CA VAL A 117 -4.24 -5.83 -9.27
C VAL A 117 -3.73 -7.27 -9.23
N GLU A 118 -3.10 -7.71 -10.33
CA GLU A 118 -2.28 -8.92 -10.35
C GLU A 118 -0.80 -8.53 -10.19
N VAL A 119 -0.21 -8.92 -9.08
CA VAL A 119 1.22 -8.73 -8.76
C VAL A 119 1.94 -10.04 -9.03
N ALA A 120 2.80 -10.04 -10.04
CA ALA A 120 3.57 -11.22 -10.42
C ALA A 120 5.07 -10.92 -10.46
N GLY A 121 5.87 -11.84 -9.94
CA GLY A 121 7.33 -11.78 -10.02
C GLY A 121 7.89 -13.16 -10.31
N ASP A 122 8.81 -13.26 -11.26
CA ASP A 122 9.63 -14.44 -11.49
C ASP A 122 11.09 -14.00 -11.61
N LEU A 123 11.90 -14.38 -10.60
CA LEU A 123 13.31 -14.00 -10.51
C LEU A 123 14.19 -14.77 -11.50
N ASN A 124 13.71 -15.91 -12.02
CA ASN A 124 14.42 -16.69 -13.03
C ASN A 124 14.23 -16.10 -14.43
N ASN A 125 13.11 -15.40 -14.66
CA ASN A 125 12.83 -14.72 -15.91
C ASN A 125 13.46 -13.32 -15.94
N LYS A 126 14.67 -13.21 -16.51
CA LYS A 126 15.38 -11.92 -16.69
C LYS A 126 14.63 -10.91 -17.55
N SER A 127 13.71 -11.36 -18.41
CA SER A 127 12.88 -10.51 -19.25
C SER A 127 11.59 -10.06 -18.59
N HIS A 128 11.31 -10.54 -17.37
CA HIS A 128 10.11 -10.17 -16.62
C HIS A 128 10.08 -8.66 -16.36
N ARG A 129 8.93 -8.04 -16.64
CA ARG A 129 8.68 -6.63 -16.38
C ARG A 129 7.85 -6.53 -15.11
N TYR A 130 8.37 -5.83 -14.10
CA TYR A 130 7.65 -5.51 -12.88
C TYR A 130 6.69 -4.35 -13.15
N VAL A 131 5.64 -4.63 -13.91
CA VAL A 131 4.58 -3.70 -14.28
C VAL A 131 3.29 -4.50 -14.21
N TYR A 132 2.36 -4.06 -13.35
CA TYR A 132 1.22 -4.86 -12.94
C TYR A 132 -0.07 -4.30 -13.53
N PRO A 133 -0.91 -5.11 -14.21
CA PRO A 133 -2.21 -4.65 -14.67
C PRO A 133 -3.12 -4.35 -13.48
N ILE A 134 -3.84 -3.23 -13.57
CA ILE A 134 -4.86 -2.83 -12.59
C ILE A 134 -6.19 -2.55 -13.29
N ILE A 135 -7.28 -3.01 -12.67
CA ILE A 135 -8.66 -2.64 -13.01
C ILE A 135 -9.18 -1.73 -11.91
N LEU A 136 -9.80 -0.62 -12.29
CA LEU A 136 -10.35 0.40 -11.39
C LEU A 136 -11.85 0.56 -11.69
N ALA A 137 -12.67 0.64 -10.64
CA ALA A 137 -14.10 0.87 -10.72
C ALA A 137 -14.51 2.05 -9.83
N GLY A 138 -15.21 3.05 -10.38
CA GLY A 138 -15.73 4.18 -9.59
C GLY A 138 -16.96 3.83 -8.75
N GLU A 139 -17.34 4.71 -7.82
CA GLU A 139 -18.37 4.63 -6.74
C GLU A 139 -19.77 4.06 -7.07
N ASN A 140 -20.05 3.64 -8.31
CA ASN A 140 -21.29 2.93 -8.66
C ASN A 140 -21.08 1.76 -9.63
N ALA A 141 -19.84 1.27 -9.80
CA ALA A 141 -19.46 0.26 -10.80
C ALA A 141 -19.98 0.60 -12.23
N ARG A 142 -20.11 1.89 -12.53
CA ARG A 142 -20.54 2.41 -13.85
C ARG A 142 -19.38 2.96 -14.67
N CYS A 143 -18.24 3.19 -14.02
CA CYS A 143 -17.02 3.70 -14.63
C CYS A 143 -15.94 2.66 -14.42
N PHE A 144 -15.41 2.11 -15.52
CA PHE A 144 -14.35 1.12 -15.48
C PHE A 144 -13.13 1.64 -16.23
N PHE A 145 -11.98 1.53 -15.59
CA PHE A 145 -10.70 1.93 -16.15
C PHE A 145 -9.69 0.80 -16.00
N THR A 146 -8.70 0.79 -16.87
CA THR A 146 -7.53 -0.07 -16.77
C THR A 146 -6.29 0.79 -16.76
N ALA A 147 -5.27 0.37 -16.04
CA ALA A 147 -3.95 1.00 -16.10
C ALA A 147 -2.87 -0.03 -15.80
N LEU A 148 -1.63 0.43 -15.75
CA LEU A 148 -0.48 -0.31 -15.31
C LEU A 148 0.09 0.35 -14.04
N VAL A 149 0.34 -0.44 -13.00
CA VAL A 149 1.05 -0.02 -11.81
C VAL A 149 2.51 -0.40 -11.97
N LYS A 150 3.38 0.60 -12.06
CA LYS A 150 4.81 0.42 -12.21
C LYS A 150 5.54 0.82 -10.93
N PRO A 151 6.05 -0.13 -10.14
CA PRO A 151 6.97 0.18 -9.04
C PRO A 151 8.25 0.86 -9.54
N ASP A 152 8.85 1.69 -8.69
CA ASP A 152 10.20 2.21 -8.92
C ASP A 152 11.28 1.14 -8.68
N GLN A 153 12.53 1.46 -9.03
CA GLN A 153 13.64 0.52 -8.95
C GLN A 153 13.89 0.04 -7.51
N THR A 154 13.84 0.93 -6.52
CA THR A 154 14.03 0.61 -5.10
C THR A 154 12.95 -0.35 -4.60
N THR A 155 11.69 -0.10 -4.96
CA THR A 155 10.56 -0.98 -4.63
C THR A 155 10.73 -2.36 -5.27
N ILE A 156 11.18 -2.41 -6.53
CA ILE A 156 11.47 -3.67 -7.23
C ILE A 156 12.59 -4.45 -6.53
N GLU A 157 13.72 -3.81 -6.23
CA GLU A 157 14.86 -4.47 -5.59
C GLU A 157 14.49 -5.03 -4.21
N THR A 158 13.73 -4.26 -3.44
CA THR A 158 13.23 -4.68 -2.13
C THR A 158 12.25 -5.84 -2.26
N PHE A 159 11.35 -5.80 -3.25
CA PHE A 159 10.43 -6.89 -3.53
C PHE A 159 11.16 -8.18 -3.91
N LYS A 160 12.18 -8.10 -4.77
CA LYS A 160 13.02 -9.24 -5.16
C LYS A 160 13.70 -9.89 -3.95
N LYS A 161 14.32 -9.09 -3.07
CA LYS A 161 14.94 -9.58 -1.83
C LYS A 161 13.93 -10.30 -0.94
N ASN A 162 12.70 -9.78 -0.84
CA ASN A 162 11.64 -10.40 -0.04
C ASN A 162 11.11 -11.71 -0.64
N ILE A 163 11.08 -11.86 -1.98
CA ILE A 163 10.76 -13.14 -2.62
C ILE A 163 11.82 -14.19 -2.22
N GLN A 164 13.11 -13.87 -2.37
CA GLN A 164 14.21 -14.78 -2.04
C GLN A 164 14.25 -15.15 -0.55
N ALA A 165 13.90 -14.21 0.32
CA ALA A 165 13.82 -14.43 1.77
C ALA A 165 12.55 -15.17 2.22
N GLY A 166 11.58 -15.41 1.32
CA GLY A 166 10.30 -16.02 1.67
C GLY A 166 9.32 -15.10 2.41
N ASN A 167 9.66 -13.81 2.59
CA ASN A 167 8.86 -12.83 3.34
C ASN A 167 7.54 -12.49 2.66
N VAL A 168 7.41 -12.76 1.36
CA VAL A 168 6.18 -12.50 0.61
C VAL A 168 5.00 -13.39 1.04
N THR A 169 5.27 -14.57 1.61
CA THR A 169 4.23 -15.54 2.00
C THR A 169 3.30 -14.98 3.08
N ASP A 170 3.86 -14.25 4.05
CA ASP A 170 3.11 -13.63 5.15
C ASP A 170 2.69 -12.17 4.85
N GLY A 171 2.96 -11.69 3.64
CA GLY A 171 2.75 -10.30 3.24
C GLY A 171 3.76 -9.31 3.85
N LYS A 172 4.82 -9.78 4.52
CA LYS A 172 5.89 -8.96 5.15
C LYS A 172 6.74 -8.21 4.13
N ASP A 173 6.57 -8.49 2.84
CA ASP A 173 7.10 -7.63 1.79
C ASP A 173 6.39 -6.27 1.73
N LEU A 174 5.15 -6.17 2.22
CA LEU A 174 4.36 -4.94 2.18
C LEU A 174 4.63 -4.02 3.39
N TYR A 175 4.86 -4.60 4.57
CA TYR A 175 4.98 -3.91 5.85
C TYR A 175 6.14 -4.49 6.67
N THR A 176 6.72 -3.70 7.56
CA THR A 176 7.69 -4.15 8.57
C THR A 176 7.03 -4.11 9.94
N ASN A 177 7.25 -5.14 10.76
CA ASN A 177 6.80 -5.17 12.15
C ASN A 177 7.54 -4.14 13.01
#